data_AF-A0A5M9WMX2-F1
#
_entry.id   AF-A0A5M9WMX2-F1
#
_cell.length_a   1.000
_cell.length_b   1.000
_cell.length_c   1.000
_cell.angle_alpha   90.00
_cell.angle_beta   90.00
_cell.angle_gamma   90.00
#
_symmetry.space_group_name_H-M   'P 1'
#
loop_
_entity.id
_entity.type
_entity.pdbx_description
1 polymer ?
#
loop_
_entity_poly.entity_id
_entity_poly.type
_entity_poly.pdbx_seq_one_letter_code
_entity_poly.pdbx_strand_id
1 'polypeptide(L)'
;MRKRYILYPAIFVLIISLMLISGCSSGESSIKVPPPAIKPGEAQKREYLSITNTEYVNGTDSTDGMKMNVYTYDLQSKALDKMTDLPYNSQYPLTVVSLALL
;
A
#
# COMPACT_ATOMS: atom_id res chain seq x y z
N MET A 1 -53.91 -8.80 -16.56
CA MET A 1 -52.59 -9.47 -16.55
C MET A 1 -51.42 -8.47 -16.49
N ARG A 2 -51.34 -7.55 -15.50
CA ARG A 2 -50.23 -6.55 -15.41
C ARG A 2 -49.41 -6.62 -14.11
N LYS A 3 -49.91 -7.30 -13.08
CA LYS A 3 -49.26 -7.34 -11.75
C LYS A 3 -48.06 -8.31 -11.66
N ARG A 4 -47.95 -9.29 -12.57
CA ARG A 4 -46.87 -10.29 -12.54
C ARG A 4 -45.52 -9.75 -13.01
N TYR A 5 -45.50 -8.74 -13.90
CA TYR A 5 -44.27 -8.18 -14.48
C TYR A 5 -43.49 -7.24 -13.54
N ILE A 6 -44.13 -6.74 -12.48
CA ILE A 6 -43.51 -5.86 -11.48
C ILE A 6 -42.99 -6.67 -10.27
N LEU A 7 -43.52 -7.89 -10.08
CA LEU A 7 -43.13 -8.76 -8.97
C LEU A 7 -41.72 -9.33 -9.16
N TYR A 8 -41.34 -9.68 -10.41
CA TYR A 8 -40.01 -10.21 -10.72
C TYR A 8 -38.85 -9.25 -10.43
N PRO A 9 -38.86 -7.97 -10.84
CA PRO A 9 -37.78 -7.06 -10.49
C PRO A 9 -37.71 -6.79 -8.99
N ALA A 10 -38.84 -6.76 -8.29
CA ALA A 10 -38.88 -6.59 -6.84
C ALA A 10 -38.26 -7.78 -6.09
N ILE A 11 -38.56 -9.01 -6.53
CA ILE A 11 -37.96 -10.23 -5.99
C ILE A 11 -36.46 -10.28 -6.27
N PHE A 12 -36.04 -9.87 -7.48
CA PHE A 12 -34.63 -9.86 -7.86
C PHE A 12 -33.81 -8.88 -7.00
N VAL A 13 -34.35 -7.68 -6.74
CA VAL A 13 -33.72 -6.69 -5.83
C VAL A 13 -33.65 -7.22 -4.39
N LEU A 14 -34.68 -7.91 -3.91
CA LEU A 14 -34.69 -8.52 -2.57
C LEU A 14 -33.56 -9.57 -2.42
N ILE A 15 -33.37 -10.43 -3.42
CA ILE A 15 -32.34 -11.48 -3.40
C ILE A 15 -30.93 -10.87 -3.41
N ILE A 16 -30.70 -9.84 -4.23
CA ILE A 16 -29.41 -9.12 -4.24
C ILE A 16 -29.14 -8.46 -2.89
N SER A 17 -30.15 -7.83 -2.29
CA SER A 17 -30.01 -7.22 -0.96
C SER A 17 -29.65 -8.25 0.11
N LEU A 18 -30.21 -9.46 0.07
CA LEU A 18 -29.90 -10.56 0.99
C LEU A 18 -28.46 -11.06 0.84
N MET A 19 -27.94 -11.12 -0.38
CA MET A 19 -26.55 -11.53 -0.67
C MET A 19 -25.51 -10.53 -0.16
N LEU A 20 -25.86 -9.24 -0.07
CA LEU A 20 -24.96 -8.20 0.43
C LEU A 20 -24.80 -8.22 1.97
N ILE A 21 -25.76 -8.80 2.70
CA ILE A 21 -25.73 -8.82 4.19
C ILE A 21 -25.02 -10.07 4.74
N SER A 22 -24.89 -11.14 3.95
CA SER A 22 -24.27 -12.40 4.37
C SER A 22 -22.74 -12.43 4.26
N GLY A 23 -22.12 -11.32 3.87
CA GLY A 23 -20.67 -11.19 3.68
C GLY A 23 -19.97 -10.28 4.69
N CYS A 24 -20.10 -10.52 6.00
CA CYS A 24 -19.12 -10.04 6.98
C CYS A 24 -19.20 -10.88 8.28
N SER A 25 -18.59 -12.07 8.27
CA SER A 25 -18.37 -12.89 9.47
C SER A 25 -16.87 -13.01 9.72
N SER A 26 -16.25 -11.95 10.23
CA SER A 26 -15.00 -12.07 10.98
C SER A 26 -15.35 -12.54 12.39
N GLY A 27 -15.32 -13.85 12.61
CA GLY A 27 -15.43 -14.41 13.94
C GLY A 27 -14.20 -14.06 14.77
N GLU A 28 -14.35 -13.16 15.72
CA GLU A 28 -13.56 -13.15 16.94
C GLU A 28 -14.47 -12.75 18.11
N SER A 29 -14.62 -13.66 19.06
CA SER A 29 -15.25 -13.41 20.34
C SER A 29 -14.37 -12.49 21.19
N SER A 30 -14.84 -11.28 21.51
CA SER A 30 -14.27 -10.52 22.62
C SER A 30 -15.33 -9.64 23.30
N ILE A 31 -15.59 -9.99 24.55
CA ILE A 31 -16.05 -9.23 25.72
C ILE A 31 -16.67 -7.85 25.44
N LYS A 32 -17.96 -7.73 25.81
CA LYS A 32 -18.68 -6.46 25.97
C LYS A 32 -18.04 -5.60 27.07
N VAL A 33 -17.09 -4.74 26.71
CA VAL A 33 -16.79 -3.52 27.47
C VAL A 33 -17.15 -2.35 26.55
N PRO A 34 -17.98 -1.38 26.98
CA PRO A 34 -18.21 -0.19 26.17
C PRO A 34 -16.86 0.51 25.99
N PRO A 35 -16.39 0.78 24.75
CA PRO A 35 -15.18 1.54 24.58
C PRO A 35 -15.41 2.92 25.19
N PRO A 36 -14.44 3.47 25.96
CA PRO A 36 -14.50 4.88 26.33
C PRO A 36 -14.64 5.69 25.04
N ALA A 37 -15.49 6.72 25.07
CA ALA A 37 -15.70 7.61 23.94
C ALA A 37 -14.34 8.09 23.42
N ILE A 38 -13.89 7.50 22.31
CA ILE A 38 -12.73 7.95 21.58
C ILE A 38 -13.18 9.30 21.03
N LYS A 39 -12.80 10.38 21.71
CA LYS A 39 -12.74 11.70 21.07
C LYS A 39 -12.01 11.45 19.75
N PRO A 40 -12.53 11.90 18.59
CA PRO A 40 -11.79 11.80 17.34
C PRO A 40 -10.49 12.58 17.56
N GLY A 41 -9.45 11.88 17.99
CA GLY A 41 -8.11 12.38 18.05
C GLY A 41 -7.79 12.65 16.60
N GLU A 42 -7.50 13.90 16.27
CA GLU A 42 -6.93 14.25 15.00
C GLU A 42 -5.82 13.25 14.72
N ALA A 43 -6.07 12.35 13.75
CA ALA A 43 -5.02 11.50 13.23
C ALA A 43 -4.00 12.48 12.67
N GLN A 44 -2.92 12.73 13.42
CA GLN A 44 -1.88 13.64 12.97
C GLN A 44 -1.43 13.11 11.62
N LYS A 45 -1.72 13.88 10.57
CA LYS A 45 -1.39 13.53 9.20
C LYS A 45 0.13 13.44 9.14
N ARG A 46 0.65 12.21 9.20
CA ARG A 46 2.09 11.94 9.24
C ARG A 46 2.58 11.91 7.80
N GLU A 47 3.25 12.98 7.41
CA GLU A 47 3.75 13.16 6.05
C GLU A 47 5.17 12.58 5.92
N TYR A 48 5.44 11.91 4.80
CA TYR A 48 6.72 11.27 4.52
C TYR A 48 7.11 11.44 3.05
N LEU A 49 8.42 11.42 2.79
CA LEU A 49 8.98 11.33 1.44
C LEU A 49 9.45 9.90 1.19
N SER A 50 9.05 9.34 0.05
CA SER A 50 9.61 8.08 -0.44
C SER A 50 10.81 8.39 -1.33
N ILE A 51 11.96 7.79 -1.05
CA ILE A 51 13.20 7.99 -1.81
C ILE A 51 13.64 6.64 -2.35
N THR A 52 13.80 6.55 -3.67
CA THR A 52 14.35 5.37 -4.34
C THR A 52 15.72 5.75 -4.88
N ASN A 53 16.77 5.11 -4.36
CA ASN A 53 18.16 5.34 -4.77
C ASN A 53 18.73 4.09 -5.45
N THR A 54 19.20 4.24 -6.68
CA THR A 54 19.88 3.16 -7.40
C THR A 54 21.38 3.42 -7.41
N GLU A 55 22.18 2.46 -6.97
CA GLU A 55 23.63 2.58 -6.84
C GLU A 55 24.39 1.43 -7.51
N TYR A 56 25.60 1.74 -7.99
CA TYR A 56 26.61 0.78 -8.41
C TYR A 56 27.32 0.23 -7.17
N VAL A 57 27.13 -1.05 -6.87
CA VAL A 57 27.78 -1.77 -5.76
C VAL A 57 29.03 -2.52 -6.23
N ASN A 58 29.04 -3.01 -7.47
CA ASN A 58 30.16 -3.77 -8.03
C ASN A 58 30.49 -3.25 -9.45
N GLY A 59 31.57 -2.46 -9.57
CA GLY A 59 31.92 -1.76 -10.81
C GLY A 59 32.42 -2.66 -11.95
N THR A 60 32.59 -3.96 -11.71
CA THR A 60 33.10 -4.94 -12.69
C THR A 60 32.06 -5.94 -13.15
N ASP A 61 30.91 -6.06 -12.47
CA ASP A 61 29.85 -7.02 -12.79
C ASP A 61 28.56 -6.26 -13.18
N SER A 62 28.15 -6.36 -14.44
CA SER A 62 26.94 -5.68 -14.93
C SER A 62 25.63 -6.40 -14.57
N THR A 63 25.71 -7.60 -13.99
CA THR A 63 24.56 -8.44 -13.62
C THR A 63 24.27 -8.46 -12.12
N ASP A 64 25.28 -8.29 -11.27
CA ASP A 64 25.13 -8.21 -9.79
C ASP A 64 25.74 -6.92 -9.20
N GLY A 65 26.08 -5.95 -10.06
CA GLY A 65 26.73 -4.72 -9.64
C GLY A 65 25.81 -3.57 -9.32
N MET A 66 24.48 -3.76 -9.35
CA MET A 66 23.50 -2.69 -9.18
C MET A 66 22.47 -3.03 -8.11
N LYS A 67 22.18 -2.06 -7.25
CA LYS A 67 21.20 -2.22 -6.17
C LYS A 67 20.28 -1.01 -6.10
N MET A 68 18.99 -1.24 -5.89
CA MET A 68 18.02 -0.19 -5.65
C MET A 68 17.58 -0.22 -4.19
N ASN A 69 17.94 0.82 -3.44
CA ASN A 69 17.58 0.98 -2.05
C ASN A 69 16.31 1.87 -1.96
N VAL A 70 15.34 1.44 -1.16
CA VAL A 70 14.13 2.23 -0.89
C VAL A 70 14.18 2.76 0.55
N TYR A 71 13.99 4.06 0.70
CA TYR A 71 13.98 4.76 1.97
C TYR A 71 12.68 5.51 2.18
N THR A 72 12.32 5.70 3.45
CA THR A 72 11.27 6.61 3.86
C THR A 72 11.89 7.70 4.71
N TYR A 73 11.59 8.96 4.40
CA TYR A 73 12.00 10.09 5.20
C TYR A 73 10.77 10.69 5.88
N ASP A 74 10.70 10.60 7.20
CA ASP A 74 9.63 11.16 7.99
C ASP A 74 9.84 12.68 8.17
N LEU A 75 8.87 13.48 7.73
CA LEU A 75 9.02 14.94 7.69
C LEU A 75 8.96 15.61 9.06
N GLN A 76 8.34 14.96 10.06
CA GLN A 76 8.23 15.50 11.41
C GLN A 76 9.47 15.18 12.25
N SER A 77 9.82 13.90 12.33
CA SER A 77 10.96 13.40 13.10
C SER A 77 12.30 13.61 12.43
N LYS A 78 12.31 13.93 11.12
CA LYS A 78 13.52 14.04 10.30
C LYS A 78 14.32 12.73 10.22
N ALA A 79 13.68 11.60 10.53
CA ALA A 79 14.29 10.28 10.47
C ALA A 79 14.31 9.75 9.02
N LEU A 80 15.43 9.15 8.63
CA LEU A 80 15.57 8.42 7.38
C LEU A 80 15.66 6.94 7.70
N ASP A 81 14.64 6.18 7.29
CA ASP A 81 14.55 4.75 7.53
C ASP A 81 14.71 3.99 6.21
N LYS A 82 15.58 2.98 6.23
CA LYS A 82 15.73 2.06 5.09
C LYS A 82 14.63 1.01 5.15
N MET A 83 13.85 0.91 4.08
CA MET A 83 12.71 -0.02 4.02
C MET A 83 13.13 -1.36 3.45
N THR A 84 13.74 -1.36 2.28
CA THR A 84 14.09 -2.59 1.57
C THR A 84 15.14 -2.36 0.49
N ASP A 85 15.69 -3.47 0.04
CA ASP A 85 16.57 -3.59 -1.10
C ASP A 85 15.83 -4.31 -2.22
N LEU A 86 15.81 -3.70 -3.40
CA LEU A 86 15.18 -4.25 -4.59
C LEU A 86 16.26 -4.61 -5.61
N PRO A 87 16.14 -5.78 -6.28
CA PRO A 87 17.02 -6.13 -7.38
C PRO A 87 16.82 -5.12 -8.52
N TYR A 88 17.92 -4.59 -9.05
CA TYR A 88 17.86 -3.70 -10.19
C TYR A 88 17.84 -4.52 -11.49
N ASN A 89 16.69 -4.55 -12.16
CA ASN A 89 16.44 -5.34 -13.37
C ASN A 89 16.02 -4.50 -14.58
N SER A 90 16.30 -3.19 -14.57
CA SER A 90 15.90 -2.29 -15.66
C SER A 90 16.57 -2.67 -16.98
N GLN A 91 15.81 -2.52 -18.07
CA GLN A 91 16.30 -2.73 -19.43
C GLN A 91 17.35 -1.69 -19.86
N TYR A 92 17.32 -0.50 -19.25
CA TYR A 92 18.28 0.56 -19.49
C TYR A 92 19.27 0.60 -18.33
N PRO A 93 20.53 0.18 -18.53
CA PRO A 93 21.54 0.32 -17.50
C PRO A 93 21.76 1.81 -17.20
N LEU A 94 21.97 2.14 -15.93
CA LEU A 94 22.48 3.47 -15.59
C LEU A 94 23.83 3.66 -16.30
N THR A 95 24.12 4.89 -16.73
CA THR A 95 25.47 5.17 -17.22
C THR A 95 26.39 5.29 -16.01
N VAL A 96 27.51 4.58 -16.02
CA VAL A 96 28.59 4.85 -15.07
C VAL A 96 29.14 6.24 -15.34
N VAL A 97 28.80 7.21 -14.51
CA VAL A 97 29.54 8.48 -14.48
C VAL A 97 30.83 8.19 -13.73
N SER A 98 31.85 7.78 -14.49
CA SER A 98 33.23 7.83 -14.01
C SER A 98 33.49 9.27 -13.60
N LEU A 99 33.64 9.53 -12.30
CA LEU A 99 34.27 10.74 -11.79
C LEU A 99 35.74 10.66 -12.18
N ALA A 100 36.04 10.83 -13.46
CA ALA A 100 37.39 11.07 -13.93
C ALA A 100 37.79 12.40 -13.30
N LEU A 101 38.75 12.35 -12.38
CA LEU A 101 39.37 13.51 -11.76
C LEU A 101 39.61 14.61 -12.80
N LEU A 102 39.02 15.78 -12.53
CA LEU A 102 39.48 17.06 -13.07
C LEU A 102 40.87 17.38 -12.50
#